data_AF-A0A8J6VP58-F1
#
_entry.id   AF-A0A8J6VP58-F1
#
_cell.length_a   1.000
_cell.length_b   1.000
_cell.length_c   1.000
_cell.angle_alpha   90.00
_cell.angle_beta   90.00
_cell.angle_gamma   90.00
#
_symmetry.space_group_name_H-M   'P 1'
#
loop_
_entity.id
_entity.type
_entity.pdbx_description
1 polymer ?
#
loop_
_entity_poly.entity_id
_entity_poly.type
_entity_poly.pdbx_seq_one_letter_code
_entity_poly.pdbx_strand_id
1 'polypeptide(L)'
;MKKLLLIGGIALYSLTLSLPVMAQDVEVYEHEDGSVTAVDSDGNAAHVDAEGSTTAVDGEGNVVHEDVDGSTTVIDSEGNAVYVDEEGNAVYMDEEGNSTVFVEE
;
A
#
# COMPACT_ATOMS: atom_id res chain seq x y z
N MET A 1 3.55 -17.43 3.99
CA MET A 1 2.61 -17.28 2.85
C MET A 1 2.86 -15.88 2.31
N LYS A 2 3.17 -15.72 1.03
CA LYS A 2 3.50 -14.39 0.47
C LYS A 2 2.18 -13.64 0.29
N LYS A 3 1.98 -12.54 1.01
CA LYS A 3 0.78 -11.69 0.86
C LYS A 3 0.93 -10.90 -0.44
N LEU A 4 -0.12 -10.89 -1.26
CA LEU A 4 -0.21 -10.09 -2.48
C LEU A 4 -0.91 -8.79 -2.09
N LEU A 5 -0.17 -7.68 -1.97
CA LEU A 5 -0.80 -6.38 -1.88
C LEU A 5 -1.17 -5.96 -3.31
N LEU A 6 -2.47 -5.84 -3.58
CA LEU A 6 -3.01 -5.51 -4.89
C LEU A 6 -3.82 -4.22 -4.74
N ILE A 7 -3.25 -3.09 -5.16
CA ILE A 7 -3.94 -1.79 -5.15
C ILE A 7 -3.74 -1.19 -6.54
N GLY A 8 -4.84 -0.79 -7.19
CA GLY A 8 -4.81 -0.23 -8.55
C GLY A 8 -4.27 -1.16 -9.65
N GLY A 9 -4.14 -2.47 -9.38
CA GLY A 9 -3.59 -3.44 -10.35
C GLY A 9 -2.06 -3.59 -10.32
N ILE A 10 -1.36 -2.87 -9.44
CA ILE A 10 0.09 -3.04 -9.24
C ILE A 10 0.31 -4.17 -8.23
N ALA A 11 0.86 -5.30 -8.71
CA ALA A 11 1.30 -6.40 -7.88
C ALA A 11 2.81 -6.29 -7.62
N LEU A 12 3.24 -5.71 -6.48
CA LEU A 12 4.64 -5.86 -6.06
C LEU A 12 4.83 -7.23 -5.42
N TYR A 13 5.32 -8.16 -6.22
CA TYR A 13 5.90 -9.40 -5.72
C TYR A 13 7.41 -9.31 -5.77
N SER A 14 8.06 -9.81 -4.71
CA SER A 14 9.41 -10.35 -4.79
C SER A 14 9.41 -11.57 -5.72
N LEU A 15 9.48 -11.34 -7.03
CA LEU A 15 9.61 -12.41 -8.00
C LEU A 15 10.61 -12.03 -9.09
N THR A 16 11.77 -12.67 -8.98
CA THR A 16 12.66 -13.00 -10.09
C THR A 16 11.88 -13.75 -11.18
N LEU A 17 11.14 -13.04 -12.03
CA LEU A 17 10.67 -13.63 -13.27
C LEU A 17 10.46 -12.55 -14.32
N SER A 18 11.45 -12.49 -15.22
CA SER A 18 11.35 -11.93 -16.56
C SER A 18 10.07 -12.41 -17.24
N LEU A 19 9.03 -11.58 -17.25
CA LEU A 19 7.88 -11.59 -18.16
C LEU A 19 7.16 -10.23 -18.01
N PRO A 20 6.88 -9.49 -19.10
CA PRO A 20 6.20 -8.21 -19.01
C PRO A 20 4.74 -8.42 -18.59
N VAL A 21 4.29 -7.73 -17.54
CA VAL A 21 2.87 -7.62 -17.23
C VAL A 21 2.21 -6.87 -18.38
N MET A 22 1.33 -7.55 -19.13
CA MET A 22 0.67 -7.06 -20.35
C MET A 22 -0.58 -6.21 -20.05
N ALA A 23 -0.54 -5.37 -19.03
CA ALA A 23 -1.57 -4.38 -18.79
C ALA A 23 -0.91 -3.18 -18.11
N GLN A 24 -1.22 -1.98 -18.61
CA GLN A 24 -0.81 -0.65 -18.13
C GLN A 24 0.71 -0.39 -18.24
N ASP A 25 1.12 0.79 -18.72
CA ASP A 25 2.53 1.19 -18.82
C ASP A 25 3.05 1.39 -17.39
N VAL A 26 3.39 0.29 -16.71
CA VAL A 26 3.94 0.30 -15.35
C VAL A 26 5.45 0.44 -15.45
N GLU A 27 5.97 1.57 -15.00
CA GLU A 27 7.40 1.82 -14.85
C GLU A 27 7.86 1.42 -13.45
N VAL A 28 8.88 0.57 -13.38
CA VAL A 28 9.47 0.10 -12.12
C VAL A 28 10.89 0.63 -11.97
N TYR A 29 11.18 1.18 -10.80
CA TYR A 29 12.43 1.78 -10.39
C TYR A 29 12.98 1.01 -9.19
N GLU A 30 14.10 0.33 -9.37
CA GLU A 30 14.86 -0.29 -8.28
C GLU A 30 15.94 0.69 -7.81
N HIS A 31 16.10 0.82 -6.49
CA HIS A 31 17.07 1.72 -5.88
C HIS A 31 18.24 0.93 -5.26
N GLU A 32 19.38 1.60 -5.07
CA GLU A 32 20.60 0.97 -4.54
C GLU A 32 20.44 0.48 -3.09
N ASP A 33 19.51 1.08 -2.33
CA ASP A 33 19.17 0.67 -0.97
C ASP A 33 18.31 -0.61 -0.91
N GLY A 34 17.85 -1.12 -2.05
CA GLY A 34 17.00 -2.29 -2.15
C GLY A 34 15.50 -1.97 -2.15
N SER A 35 15.13 -0.69 -2.07
CA SER A 35 13.74 -0.27 -2.25
C SER A 35 13.32 -0.31 -3.73
N VAL A 36 12.01 -0.41 -3.95
CA VAL A 36 11.39 -0.49 -5.28
C VAL A 36 10.23 0.48 -5.35
N THR A 37 10.12 1.23 -6.44
CA THR A 37 8.97 2.07 -6.75
C THR A 37 8.38 1.64 -8.08
N ALA A 38 7.07 1.49 -8.15
CA ALA A 38 6.32 1.26 -9.38
C ALA A 38 5.32 2.40 -9.57
N VAL A 39 5.15 2.87 -10.80
CA VAL A 39 4.15 3.88 -11.17
C VAL A 39 3.51 3.46 -12.49
N ASP A 40 2.22 3.73 -12.66
CA ASP A 40 1.53 3.46 -13.92
C ASP A 40 0.99 4.73 -14.60
N SER A 41 0.55 4.57 -15.85
CA SER A 41 -0.02 5.66 -16.64
C SER A 41 -1.36 6.20 -16.11
N ASP A 42 -2.03 5.44 -15.26
CA ASP A 42 -3.32 5.80 -14.66
C ASP A 42 -3.15 6.63 -13.38
N GLY A 43 -1.91 6.87 -12.97
CA GLY A 43 -1.57 7.67 -11.79
C GLY A 43 -1.46 6.85 -10.52
N ASN A 44 -1.55 5.51 -10.59
CA ASN A 44 -1.29 4.66 -9.45
C ASN A 44 0.23 4.56 -9.23
N ALA A 45 0.63 4.52 -7.96
CA ALA A 45 2.00 4.34 -7.53
C ALA A 45 2.05 3.34 -6.38
N ALA A 46 3.14 2.58 -6.32
CA ALA A 46 3.43 1.72 -5.18
C ALA A 46 4.92 1.75 -4.88
N HIS A 47 5.28 1.67 -3.61
CA HIS A 47 6.63 1.69 -3.11
C HIS A 47 6.78 0.59 -2.07
N VAL A 48 7.90 -0.12 -2.15
CA VAL A 48 8.33 -1.09 -1.14
C VAL A 48 9.70 -0.61 -0.69
N ASP A 49 9.85 -0.35 0.60
CA ASP A 49 11.15 0.03 1.14
C ASP A 49 12.09 -1.18 1.29
N ALA A 50 13.33 -0.91 1.69
CA ALA A 50 14.33 -1.96 1.85
C ALA A 50 14.04 -2.94 3.00
N GLU A 51 13.26 -2.51 3.99
CA GLU A 51 12.89 -3.31 5.16
C GLU A 51 11.68 -4.21 4.88
N GLY A 52 10.85 -3.84 3.89
CA GLY A 52 9.70 -4.58 3.41
C GLY A 52 8.36 -3.89 3.68
N SER A 53 8.34 -2.68 4.25
CA SER A 53 7.10 -1.91 4.37
C SER A 53 6.67 -1.43 3.00
N THR A 54 5.37 -1.33 2.80
CA THR A 54 4.77 -1.02 1.50
C THR A 54 3.85 0.19 1.60
N THR A 55 3.87 1.02 0.56
CA THR A 55 2.95 2.15 0.42
C THR A 55 2.40 2.15 -0.99
N ALA A 56 1.10 2.28 -1.16
CA ALA A 56 0.47 2.43 -2.44
C ALA A 56 -0.45 3.64 -2.45
N VAL A 57 -0.54 4.29 -3.59
CA VAL A 57 -1.43 5.42 -3.86
C VAL A 57 -2.11 5.12 -5.18
N ASP A 58 -3.44 5.22 -5.23
CA ASP A 58 -4.15 5.12 -6.50
C ASP A 58 -4.31 6.49 -7.19
N GLY A 59 -4.71 6.47 -8.46
CA GLY A 59 -4.93 7.68 -9.25
C GLY A 59 -6.07 8.57 -8.74
N GLU A 60 -6.90 8.07 -7.81
CA GLU A 60 -7.95 8.83 -7.15
C GLU A 60 -7.44 9.52 -5.87
N GLY A 61 -6.25 9.16 -5.39
CA GLY A 61 -5.60 9.72 -4.22
C GLY A 61 -5.83 8.93 -2.93
N ASN A 62 -6.40 7.73 -3.01
CA ASN A 62 -6.48 6.83 -1.86
C ASN A 62 -5.09 6.23 -1.60
N VAL A 63 -4.71 6.16 -0.33
CA VAL A 63 -3.41 5.68 0.14
C VAL A 63 -3.60 4.42 0.98
N VAL A 64 -2.73 3.45 0.81
CA VAL A 64 -2.59 2.32 1.73
C VAL A 64 -1.13 2.17 2.10
N HIS A 65 -0.86 1.95 3.38
CA HIS A 65 0.45 1.65 3.92
C HIS A 65 0.36 0.36 4.73
N GLU A 66 1.24 -0.61 4.48
CA GLU A 66 1.39 -1.82 5.29
C GLU A 66 2.82 -1.84 5.82
N ASP A 67 2.97 -1.86 7.14
CA ASP A 67 4.28 -1.91 7.81
C ASP A 67 4.74 -3.39 7.94
N VAL A 68 6.02 -3.61 8.19
CA VAL A 68 6.64 -4.94 8.33
C VAL A 68 6.08 -5.72 9.53
N ASP A 69 5.57 -5.04 10.55
CA ASP A 69 4.88 -5.65 11.70
C ASP A 69 3.50 -6.22 11.32
N GLY A 70 2.97 -5.83 10.15
CA GLY A 70 1.66 -6.23 9.65
C GLY A 70 0.53 -5.25 9.97
N SER A 71 0.84 -4.14 10.66
CA SER A 71 -0.09 -3.02 10.80
C SER A 71 -0.36 -2.37 9.44
N THR A 72 -1.57 -1.84 9.27
CA THR A 72 -2.04 -1.27 8.01
C THR A 72 -2.71 0.07 8.26
N THR A 73 -2.40 1.07 7.44
CA THR A 73 -3.11 2.34 7.38
C THR A 73 -3.75 2.49 6.01
N VAL A 74 -5.03 2.83 5.94
CA VAL A 74 -5.75 3.19 4.72
C VAL A 74 -6.25 4.61 4.89
N ILE A 75 -6.04 5.46 3.89
CA ILE A 75 -6.55 6.83 3.85
C ILE A 75 -7.28 6.98 2.53
N ASP A 76 -8.53 7.40 2.55
CA ASP A 76 -9.26 7.70 1.32
C ASP A 76 -8.97 9.13 0.82
N SER A 77 -9.36 9.39 -0.42
CA SER A 77 -9.21 10.70 -1.08
C SER A 77 -10.02 11.82 -0.40
N GLU A 78 -11.00 11.48 0.44
CA GLU A 78 -11.80 12.42 1.22
C GLU A 78 -11.11 12.79 2.55
N GLY A 79 -10.08 12.03 2.95
CA GLY A 79 -9.29 12.27 4.16
C GLY A 79 -9.73 11.43 5.37
N ASN A 80 -10.67 10.50 5.20
CA ASN A 80 -10.96 9.51 6.22
C ASN A 80 -9.83 8.47 6.27
N ALA A 81 -9.53 7.97 7.46
CA ALA A 81 -8.46 7.02 7.67
C ALA A 81 -8.92 5.82 8.52
N VAL A 82 -8.36 4.66 8.22
CA VAL A 82 -8.43 3.45 9.05
C VAL A 82 -7.01 3.01 9.35
N TYR A 83 -6.67 2.94 10.61
CA TYR A 83 -5.47 2.24 11.08
C TYR A 83 -5.87 0.89 11.67
N VAL A 84 -5.11 -0.15 11.39
CA VAL A 84 -5.23 -1.49 11.99
C VAL A 84 -3.86 -1.88 12.52
N ASP A 85 -3.76 -2.22 13.80
CA ASP A 85 -2.50 -2.68 14.40
C ASP A 85 -2.22 -4.16 14.12
N GLU A 86 -1.05 -4.64 14.55
CA GLU A 86 -0.62 -6.03 14.36
C GLU A 86 -1.51 -7.05 15.12
N GLU A 87 -2.22 -6.59 16.16
CA GLU A 87 -3.18 -7.38 16.92
C GLU A 87 -4.59 -7.42 16.30
N GLY A 88 -4.86 -6.61 15.28
CA GLY A 88 -6.17 -6.52 14.63
C GLY A 88 -7.11 -5.46 15.22
N ASN A 89 -6.67 -4.66 16.18
CA ASN A 89 -7.45 -3.52 16.64
C ASN A 89 -7.42 -2.43 15.57
N ALA A 90 -8.56 -1.77 15.37
CA ALA A 90 -8.70 -0.74 14.36
C ALA A 90 -9.10 0.61 14.96
N VAL A 91 -8.56 1.68 14.39
CA VAL A 91 -8.98 3.06 14.66
C VAL A 91 -9.45 3.66 13.36
N TYR A 92 -10.73 4.02 13.31
CA TYR A 92 -11.29 4.85 12.25
C TYR A 92 -11.17 6.32 12.64
N MET A 93 -10.76 7.18 11.70
CA MET A 93 -10.79 8.63 11.82
C MET A 93 -11.54 9.21 10.62
N ASP A 94 -12.46 10.15 10.85
CA ASP A 94 -13.09 10.90 9.76
C ASP A 94 -12.30 12.18 9.41
N GLU A 95 -12.68 12.80 8.29
CA GLU A 95 -12.08 14.06 7.81
C GLU A 95 -12.22 15.21 8.83
N GLU A 96 -13.23 15.18 9.69
CA GLU A 96 -13.43 16.16 10.76
C GLU A 96 -12.59 15.91 12.02
N GLY A 97 -11.85 14.80 12.06
CA GLY A 97 -10.95 14.42 13.15
C GLY A 97 -11.63 13.70 14.33
N ASN A 98 -12.87 13.24 14.17
CA ASN A 98 -13.48 12.31 15.12
C ASN A 98 -12.87 10.92 14.93
N SER A 99 -12.72 10.18 16.02
CA SER A 99 -12.16 8.82 15.98
C SER A 99 -13.07 7.81 16.66
N THR A 100 -13.13 6.60 16.10
CA THR A 100 -13.79 5.44 16.69
C THR A 100 -12.78 4.30 16.77
N VAL A 101 -12.62 3.75 17.97
CA VAL A 101 -11.72 2.62 18.22
C VAL A 101 -12.51 1.33 18.27
N PHE A 102 -12.06 0.34 17.53
CA PHE A 102 -12.53 -1.04 17.53
C PHE A 102 -11.40 -1.91 18.08
N VAL A 103 -11.68 -2.61 19.18
CA VAL A 103 -10.74 -3.54 19.80
C VAL A 103 -11.32 -4.94 19.63
N GLU A 104 -10.55 -5.89 19.10
CA GLU A 104 -10.96 -7.28 19.12
C GLU A 104 -10.85 -7.82 20.57
N GLU A 105 -11.95 -8.38 21.11
CA GLU A 105 -12.01 -8.96 22.47
C GLU A 105 -11.42 -10.37 22.57
#